data_AF-A0A354IUB1-F1
#
_entry.id   AF-A0A354IUB1-F1
#
_cell.length_a   1.000
_cell.length_b   1.000
_cell.length_c   1.000
_cell.angle_alpha   90.00
_cell.angle_beta   90.00
_cell.angle_gamma   90.00
#
_symmetry.space_group_name_H-M   'P 1'
#
loop_
_entity.id
_entity.type
_entity.pdbx_description
1 polymer ?
#
loop_
_entity_poly.entity_id
_entity_poly.type
_entity_poly.pdbx_seq_one_letter_code
_entity_poly.pdbx_strand_id
1 'polypeptide(L)'
;YTPSGATRSYTEFKDLTATTKLGAGYSVAPTNIELPTDLARVEGMLVRFTNALTVNGNAYLGDRGELVLSNGRREIPTNRYPAGSPEAIALAQANAANVIVLDDNIFTTPATIPYLAAD
;
A
#
# COMPACT_ATOMS: atom_id res chain seq x y z
N TYR A 1 -16.57 8.94 -11.96
CA TYR A 1 -17.09 8.93 -10.59
C TYR A 1 -16.12 9.67 -9.69
N THR A 2 -16.63 10.48 -8.76
CA THR A 2 -15.79 11.20 -7.80
C THR A 2 -16.35 10.92 -6.41
N PRO A 3 -15.81 9.91 -5.69
CA PRO A 3 -16.27 9.59 -4.35
C PRO A 3 -16.10 10.80 -3.43
N SER A 4 -16.96 10.91 -2.43
CA SER A 4 -16.88 11.98 -1.44
C SER A 4 -15.50 11.99 -0.79
N GLY A 5 -14.82 13.14 -0.82
CA GLY A 5 -13.46 13.30 -0.28
C GLY A 5 -12.32 12.99 -1.27
N ALA A 6 -12.61 12.56 -2.50
CA ALA A 6 -11.58 12.35 -3.50
C ALA A 6 -11.02 13.68 -4.04
N THR A 7 -9.70 13.78 -4.19
CA THR A 7 -9.00 14.94 -4.77
C THR A 7 -8.99 14.93 -6.30
N ARG A 8 -9.48 13.86 -6.94
CA ARG A 8 -9.59 13.71 -8.40
C ARG A 8 -10.77 12.82 -8.79
N SER A 9 -11.20 12.93 -10.05
CA SER A 9 -12.23 12.07 -10.65
C SER A 9 -11.63 10.76 -11.16
N TYR A 10 -12.32 9.64 -10.94
CA TYR A 10 -11.96 8.32 -11.45
C TYR A 10 -12.80 7.96 -12.68
N THR A 11 -12.18 7.23 -13.62
CA THR A 11 -12.89 6.56 -14.71
C THR A 11 -13.22 5.15 -14.26
N GLU A 12 -14.50 4.85 -14.10
CA GLU A 12 -14.99 3.52 -13.72
C GLU A 12 -16.18 3.13 -14.59
N PHE A 13 -16.42 1.82 -14.71
CA PHE A 13 -17.68 1.33 -15.21
C PHE A 13 -18.74 1.48 -14.11
N LYS A 14 -19.88 2.08 -14.45
CA LYS A 14 -21.07 2.14 -13.60
C LYS A 14 -22.21 1.39 -14.27
N ASP A 15 -23.08 0.76 -13.48
CA ASP A 15 -24.30 0.08 -13.94
C ASP A 15 -24.01 -1.05 -14.95
N LEU A 16 -23.02 -1.89 -14.64
CA LEU A 16 -22.61 -3.03 -15.47
C LEU A 16 -23.73 -4.07 -15.57
N THR A 17 -24.45 -4.12 -16.70
CA THR A 17 -25.61 -5.01 -16.88
C THR A 17 -25.24 -6.42 -17.34
N ALA A 18 -24.10 -6.59 -18.01
CA ALA A 18 -23.57 -7.89 -18.42
C ALA A 18 -22.05 -7.85 -18.63
N THR A 19 -21.40 -8.98 -18.37
CA THR A 19 -20.01 -9.25 -18.78
C THR A 19 -19.96 -10.58 -19.50
N THR A 20 -19.15 -10.66 -20.57
CA THR A 20 -18.91 -11.92 -21.27
C THR A 20 -17.40 -12.13 -21.36
N LYS A 21 -16.93 -13.28 -20.91
CA LYS A 21 -15.52 -13.67 -21.02
C LYS A 21 -15.21 -13.97 -22.49
N LEU A 22 -14.43 -13.11 -23.14
CA LEU A 22 -14.07 -13.26 -24.55
C LEU A 22 -12.97 -14.29 -24.81
N GLY A 23 -12.18 -14.64 -23.79
CA GLY A 23 -11.06 -15.57 -23.91
C GLY A 23 -10.38 -15.85 -22.57
N ALA A 24 -9.38 -16.72 -22.57
CA ALA A 24 -8.59 -17.09 -21.39
C ALA A 24 -7.12 -17.33 -21.78
N GLY A 25 -6.23 -17.42 -20.79
CA GLY A 25 -4.82 -17.78 -21.02
C GLY A 25 -3.91 -16.61 -21.38
N TYR A 26 -4.41 -15.37 -21.35
CA TYR A 26 -3.56 -14.19 -21.51
C TYR A 26 -2.66 -14.01 -20.28
N SER A 27 -1.37 -13.77 -20.51
CA SER A 27 -0.41 -13.40 -19.48
C SER A 27 -0.06 -11.92 -19.61
N VAL A 28 -0.08 -11.19 -18.50
CA VAL A 28 0.43 -9.82 -18.42
C VAL A 28 1.86 -9.88 -17.89
N ALA A 29 2.81 -9.22 -18.57
CA ALA A 29 4.16 -9.08 -18.04
C ALA A 29 4.15 -8.06 -16.87
N PRO A 30 4.75 -8.37 -15.71
CA PRO A 30 4.81 -7.43 -14.61
C PRO A 30 5.58 -6.16 -14.98
N THR A 31 5.07 -5.00 -14.56
CA THR A 31 5.79 -3.74 -14.65
C THR A 31 6.70 -3.57 -13.45
N ASN A 32 8.00 -3.43 -13.70
CA ASN A 32 8.99 -3.23 -12.66
C ASN A 32 8.90 -1.81 -12.10
N ILE A 33 8.89 -1.66 -10.77
CA ILE A 33 8.84 -0.37 -10.08
C ILE A 33 9.76 -0.36 -8.85
N GLU A 34 10.12 0.83 -8.39
CA GLU A 34 10.88 1.06 -7.15
C GLU A 34 10.24 2.22 -6.38
N LEU A 35 10.32 2.19 -5.04
CA LEU A 35 9.86 3.30 -4.20
C LEU A 35 11.02 4.28 -3.88
N PRO A 36 10.73 5.59 -3.78
CA PRO A 36 9.44 6.24 -4.01
C PRO A 36 9.15 6.44 -5.52
N THR A 37 7.88 6.35 -5.91
CA THR A 37 7.42 6.60 -7.28
C THR A 37 5.95 7.05 -7.29
N ASP A 38 5.48 7.58 -8.42
CA ASP A 38 4.06 7.93 -8.61
C ASP A 38 3.23 6.66 -8.86
N LEU A 39 2.66 6.11 -7.78
CA LEU A 39 1.86 4.88 -7.81
C LEU A 39 0.55 5.03 -8.60
N ALA A 40 0.05 6.25 -8.78
CA ALA A 40 -1.19 6.47 -9.53
C ALA A 40 -1.03 6.09 -11.02
N ARG A 41 0.20 6.05 -11.54
CA ARG A 41 0.50 5.64 -12.91
C ARG A 41 0.40 4.14 -13.14
N VAL A 42 0.42 3.35 -12.07
CA VAL A 42 0.42 1.88 -12.11
C VAL A 42 -0.77 1.27 -11.36
N GLU A 43 -1.79 2.09 -11.09
CA GLU A 43 -3.03 1.66 -10.45
C GLU A 43 -3.72 0.58 -11.29
N GLY A 44 -4.03 -0.56 -10.66
CA GLY A 44 -4.67 -1.71 -11.33
C GLY A 44 -3.76 -2.54 -12.24
N MET A 45 -2.45 -2.24 -12.31
CA MET A 45 -1.50 -3.01 -13.10
C MET A 45 -0.89 -4.17 -12.30
N LEU A 46 -0.48 -5.23 -13.01
CA LEU A 46 0.44 -6.22 -12.45
C LEU A 46 1.83 -5.61 -12.35
N VAL A 47 2.33 -5.40 -11.13
CA VAL A 47 3.63 -4.77 -10.87
C VAL A 47 4.57 -5.70 -10.10
N ARG A 48 5.87 -5.38 -10.14
CA ARG A 48 6.92 -6.06 -9.38
C ARG A 48 7.90 -5.04 -8.82
N PHE A 49 8.12 -5.05 -7.51
CA PHE A 49 9.24 -4.31 -6.92
C PHE A 49 10.57 -4.99 -7.26
N THR A 50 11.53 -4.25 -7.81
CA THR A 50 12.83 -4.80 -8.21
C THR A 50 13.80 -4.94 -7.03
N ASN A 51 13.51 -4.28 -5.91
CA ASN A 51 14.22 -4.36 -4.65
C ASN A 51 13.33 -4.96 -3.56
N ALA A 52 13.96 -5.58 -2.55
CA ALA A 52 13.25 -6.02 -1.35
C ALA A 52 12.72 -4.81 -0.57
N LEU A 53 11.46 -4.91 -0.11
CA LEU A 53 10.86 -3.93 0.78
C LEU A 53 11.01 -4.38 2.24
N THR A 54 11.09 -3.39 3.13
CA THR A 54 11.19 -3.60 4.58
C THR A 54 9.83 -3.39 5.23
N VAL A 55 9.46 -4.28 6.16
CA VAL A 55 8.27 -4.08 7.00
C VAL A 55 8.55 -2.96 8.00
N ASN A 56 7.71 -1.93 7.95
CA ASN A 56 7.80 -0.74 8.80
C ASN A 56 6.63 -0.61 9.79
N GLY A 57 5.63 -1.47 9.68
CA GLY A 57 4.52 -1.55 10.62
C GLY A 57 3.68 -2.81 10.43
N ASN A 58 3.23 -3.38 11.55
CA ASN A 58 2.40 -4.60 11.61
C ASN A 58 1.24 -4.47 12.60
N ALA A 59 0.96 -3.26 13.10
CA ALA A 59 -0.06 -3.02 14.13
C ALA A 59 -1.47 -3.45 13.69
N TYR A 60 -1.74 -3.50 12.39
CA TYR A 60 -3.02 -3.89 11.81
C TYR A 60 -3.03 -5.30 11.21
N LEU A 61 -1.95 -6.06 11.38
CA LEU A 61 -1.86 -7.41 10.82
C LEU A 61 -2.93 -8.34 11.41
N GLY A 62 -3.14 -8.27 12.73
CA GLY A 62 -4.11 -9.11 13.41
C GLY A 62 -5.56 -8.80 13.04
N ASP A 63 -5.91 -7.52 12.93
CA ASP A 63 -7.32 -7.11 12.78
C ASP A 63 -7.75 -6.89 11.33
N ARG A 64 -6.79 -6.55 10.45
CA ARG A 64 -7.05 -6.16 9.05
C ARG A 64 -6.18 -6.89 8.01
N GLY A 65 -5.29 -7.80 8.42
CA GLY A 65 -4.39 -8.47 7.48
C GLY A 65 -3.37 -7.53 6.82
N GLU A 66 -3.13 -6.34 7.40
CA GLU A 66 -2.34 -5.28 6.77
C GLU A 66 -0.88 -5.22 7.27
N LEU A 67 0.05 -5.00 6.33
CA LEU A 67 1.45 -4.65 6.59
C LEU A 67 1.85 -3.36 5.89
N VAL A 68 2.60 -2.51 6.58
CA VAL A 68 3.18 -1.30 6.00
C VAL A 68 4.59 -1.61 5.52
N LEU A 69 4.86 -1.41 4.22
CA LEU A 69 6.15 -1.68 3.59
C LEU A 69 6.76 -0.40 3.02
N SER A 70 8.09 -0.35 2.93
CA SER A 70 8.82 0.73 2.24
C SER A 70 10.18 0.27 1.72
N ASN A 71 10.79 1.07 0.85
CA ASN A 71 12.20 0.90 0.48
C ASN A 71 13.07 1.31 1.66
N GLY A 72 13.63 0.31 2.36
CA GLY A 72 14.37 0.50 3.61
C GLY A 72 13.49 0.84 4.83
N ARG A 73 14.14 1.10 5.96
CA ARG A 73 13.49 1.50 7.21
C ARG A 73 13.21 3.01 7.23
N ARG A 74 11.99 3.40 7.58
CA ARG A 74 11.55 4.77 7.79
C ARG A 74 11.80 5.16 9.25
N GLU A 75 12.52 6.27 9.43
CA GLU A 75 12.74 6.85 10.76
C GLU A 75 11.54 7.72 11.16
N ILE A 76 11.24 7.78 12.46
CA ILE A 76 10.35 8.82 12.99
C ILE A 76 11.10 10.16 12.84
N PRO A 77 10.58 11.16 12.11
CA PRO A 77 11.34 12.35 11.77
C PRO A 77 11.89 13.11 12.97
N THR A 78 11.11 13.17 14.06
CA THR A 78 11.49 13.85 15.31
C THR A 78 12.56 13.12 16.11
N ASN A 79 12.92 11.89 15.76
CA ASN A 79 14.08 11.22 16.36
C ASN A 79 15.39 11.75 15.78
N ARG A 80 15.36 12.39 14.60
CA ARG A 80 16.53 12.89 13.88
C ARG A 80 16.61 14.42 13.87
N TYR A 81 15.47 15.09 13.80
CA TYR A 81 15.37 16.54 13.66
C TYR A 81 14.42 17.13 14.71
N PRO A 82 14.63 18.38 15.16
CA PRO A 82 13.69 19.05 16.06
C PRO A 82 12.27 19.10 15.49
N ALA A 83 11.26 18.95 16.35
CA ALA A 83 9.87 19.01 15.94
C ALA A 83 9.56 20.36 15.26
N GLY A 84 8.89 20.31 14.11
CA GLY A 84 8.53 21.50 13.33
C GLY A 84 9.66 22.10 12.49
N SER A 85 10.89 21.55 12.54
CA SER A 85 11.97 22.03 11.68
C SER A 85 11.69 21.70 10.19
N PRO A 86 12.23 22.48 9.23
CA PRO A 86 12.12 22.18 7.81
C PRO A 86 12.58 20.76 7.45
N GLU A 87 13.62 20.26 8.12
CA GLU A 87 14.16 18.92 7.92
C GLU A 87 13.22 17.83 8.42
N ALA A 88 12.57 18.04 9.57
CA ALA A 88 11.56 17.11 10.07
C ALA A 88 10.36 17.00 9.12
N ILE A 89 9.93 18.13 8.55
CA ILE A 89 8.84 18.19 7.56
C ILE A 89 9.27 17.49 6.26
N ALA A 90 10.48 17.76 5.77
CA ALA A 90 11.02 17.12 4.57
C ALA A 90 11.14 15.59 4.72
N LEU A 91 11.63 15.11 5.87
CA LEU A 91 11.71 13.68 6.16
C LEU A 91 10.31 13.04 6.28
N ALA A 92 9.33 13.75 6.86
CA ALA A 92 7.95 13.28 6.89
C ALA A 92 7.35 13.12 5.48
N GLN A 93 7.60 14.08 4.58
CA GLN A 93 7.17 14.01 3.18
C GLN A 93 7.86 12.87 2.42
N ALA A 94 9.17 12.70 2.60
CA ALA A 94 9.91 11.59 1.99
C ALA A 94 9.40 10.22 2.48
N ASN A 95 9.12 10.11 3.78
CA ASN A 95 8.49 8.94 4.36
C ASN A 95 7.10 8.68 3.77
N ALA A 96 6.28 9.72 3.55
CA ALA A 96 4.94 9.57 2.99
C ALA A 96 4.96 9.14 1.51
N ALA A 97 5.98 9.53 0.74
CA ALA A 97 6.17 9.07 -0.64
C ALA A 97 6.75 7.65 -0.75
N ASN A 98 7.40 7.15 0.32
CA ASN A 98 8.03 5.84 0.38
C ASN A 98 7.20 4.87 1.26
N VAL A 99 5.94 4.63 0.90
CA VAL A 99 5.10 3.68 1.65
C VAL A 99 4.10 2.98 0.73
N ILE A 100 3.89 1.70 0.99
CA ILE A 100 2.74 0.94 0.49
C ILE A 100 2.12 0.16 1.65
N VAL A 101 0.84 -0.18 1.51
CA VAL A 101 0.15 -1.13 2.39
C VAL A 101 -0.06 -2.42 1.60
N LEU A 102 0.44 -3.52 2.14
CA LEU A 102 0.08 -4.87 1.69
C LEU A 102 -1.13 -5.30 2.51
N ASP A 103 -2.22 -5.58 1.82
CA ASP A 103 -3.52 -5.96 2.39
C ASP A 103 -3.92 -7.31 1.77
N ASP A 104 -4.36 -8.26 2.60
CA ASP A 104 -4.82 -9.58 2.15
C ASP A 104 -6.29 -9.58 1.70
N ASN A 105 -6.97 -8.43 1.81
CA ASN A 105 -8.37 -8.20 1.45
C ASN A 105 -9.34 -9.08 2.26
N ILE A 106 -8.93 -9.52 3.45
CA ILE A 106 -9.74 -10.28 4.41
C ILE A 106 -10.02 -9.38 5.62
N PHE A 107 -11.15 -8.66 5.58
CA PHE A 107 -11.62 -7.83 6.70
C PHE A 107 -12.31 -8.68 7.77
N THR A 108 -11.59 -9.62 8.37
CA THR A 108 -12.09 -10.41 9.49
C THR A 108 -11.11 -10.34 10.64
N THR A 109 -11.54 -9.77 11.77
CA THR A 109 -10.80 -9.88 13.02
C THR A 109 -10.87 -11.34 13.50
N PRO A 110 -9.74 -12.04 13.66
CA PRO A 110 -9.74 -13.39 14.20
C PRO A 110 -10.36 -13.40 15.60
N ALA A 111 -11.23 -14.36 15.90
CA ALA A 111 -11.81 -14.50 17.24
C ALA A 111 -10.75 -14.78 18.33
N THR A 112 -9.56 -15.20 17.93
CA THR A 112 -8.41 -15.43 18.81
C THR A 112 -7.15 -15.07 18.03
N ILE A 113 -6.34 -14.15 18.56
CA ILE A 113 -5.01 -13.87 18.05
C ILE A 113 -4.05 -14.85 18.72
N PRO A 114 -3.45 -15.82 17.99
CA PRO A 114 -2.51 -16.75 18.59
C PRO A 114 -1.25 -16.00 19.06
N TYR A 115 -0.88 -16.21 20.32
CA TYR A 115 0.40 -15.74 20.85
C TYR A 115 1.51 -16.76 20.52
N LEU A 116 2.69 -16.25 20.16
CA LEU A 116 3.89 -17.10 20.13
C LEU A 116 4.21 -17.54 21.57
N ALA A 117 4.34 -18.86 21.78
CA ALA A 117 4.62 -19.53 23.07
C ALA A 117 3.45 -19.65 24.07
N ALA A 118 2.22 -19.83 23.58
CA ALA A 118 1.13 -20.39 24.40
C ALA A 118 1.20 -21.92 24.38
N ASP A 119 2.11 -22.48 25.17
CA ASP A 119 2.11 -23.90 25.55
C ASP A 119 1.35 -24.07 26.88
#